data_AF-A0A0K0XYK2-F1
#
_entry.id   AF-A0A0K0XYK2-F1
#
_cell.length_a   1.000
_cell.length_b   1.000
_cell.length_c   1.000
_cell.angle_alpha   90.00
_cell.angle_beta   90.00
_cell.angle_gamma   90.00
#
_symmetry.space_group_name_H-M   'P 1'
#
loop_
_entity.id
_entity.type
_entity.pdbx_description
1 polymer ?
#
loop_
_entity_poly.entity_id
_entity_poly.type
_entity_poly.pdbx_seq_one_letter_code
_entity_poly.pdbx_strand_id
1 'polypeptide(L)'
;MNAAAILKAGLAILLAWVPALFWLVFAGTGVIMGVGGLFSSEPWGGLVFIALGLGGILGFIGLTLACWTRWPMTRTRAIFLACGVISLLVAMAFLTIEGDRGSADPETILKVVYFVVCPVVFALHLIWKFLTGRDAGNLAS
;
A
#
# COMPACT_ATOMS: atom_id res chain seq x y z
N MET A 1 -5.77 26.05 11.75
CA MET A 1 -5.92 24.99 10.74
C MET A 1 -7.28 25.15 10.09
N ASN A 2 -7.34 25.25 8.77
CA ASN A 2 -8.62 25.45 8.07
C ASN A 2 -9.41 24.13 8.01
N ALA A 3 -10.73 24.18 8.13
CA ALA A 3 -11.62 23.00 8.13
C ALA A 3 -11.38 22.06 6.93
N ALA A 4 -11.08 22.63 5.76
CA ALA A 4 -10.75 21.88 4.55
C ALA A 4 -9.49 20.99 4.70
N ALA A 5 -8.49 21.40 5.49
CA ALA A 5 -7.28 20.60 5.71
C ALA A 5 -7.55 19.40 6.64
N ILE A 6 -8.44 19.58 7.63
CA ILE A 6 -8.86 18.52 8.54
C ILE A 6 -9.66 17.47 7.78
N LEU A 7 -10.60 17.91 6.92
CA LEU A 7 -11.41 17.01 6.10
C LEU A 7 -10.55 16.16 5.15
N LYS A 8 -9.55 16.76 4.50
CA LYS A 8 -8.62 16.03 3.61
C LYS A 8 -7.80 14.98 4.36
N ALA A 9 -7.28 15.32 5.54
CA ALA A 9 -6.52 14.38 6.37
C ALA A 9 -7.41 13.22 6.87
N GLY A 10 -8.63 13.53 7.34
CA GLY A 10 -9.59 12.52 7.77
C GLY A 10 -9.98 11.57 6.64
N LEU A 11 -10.24 12.10 5.44
CA LEU A 11 -10.57 11.29 4.27
C LEU A 11 -9.40 10.40 3.83
N ALA A 12 -8.17 10.90 3.86
CA ALA A 12 -6.98 10.11 3.57
C ALA A 12 -6.79 8.95 4.57
N ILE A 13 -7.06 9.20 5.85
CA ILE A 13 -6.99 8.16 6.88
C ILE A 13 -8.08 7.10 6.63
N LEU A 14 -9.33 7.51 6.41
CA LEU A 14 -10.46 6.60 6.23
C LEU A 14 -10.41 5.80 4.93
N LEU A 15 -9.95 6.40 3.83
CA LEU A 15 -9.98 5.77 2.51
C LEU A 15 -8.67 5.07 2.14
N ALA A 16 -7.53 5.45 2.72
CA ALA A 16 -6.25 4.85 2.37
C ALA A 16 -5.61 4.13 3.55
N TRP A 17 -5.44 4.81 4.69
CA TRP A 17 -4.69 4.25 5.81
C TRP A 17 -5.42 3.11 6.53
N VAL A 18 -6.70 3.29 6.85
CA VAL A 18 -7.53 2.25 7.50
C VAL A 18 -7.59 0.97 6.67
N PRO A 19 -7.93 0.99 5.37
CA PRO A 19 -7.89 -0.22 4.56
C PRO A 19 -6.48 -0.84 4.45
N ALA A 20 -5.42 -0.03 4.49
CA ALA A 20 -4.04 -0.55 4.48
C ALA A 20 -3.64 -1.28 5.78
N LEU A 21 -4.30 -1.04 6.92
CA LEU A 21 -4.08 -1.83 8.14
C LEU A 21 -4.39 -3.30 7.94
N PHE A 22 -5.43 -3.61 7.16
CA PHE A 22 -5.78 -4.99 6.84
C PHE A 22 -4.64 -5.67 6.08
N TRP A 23 -4.06 -4.96 5.10
CA TRP A 23 -2.91 -5.44 4.33
C TRP A 23 -1.64 -5.63 5.15
N LEU A 24 -1.46 -4.90 6.25
CA LEU A 24 -0.32 -5.11 7.14
C LEU A 24 -0.34 -6.52 7.75
N VAL A 25 -1.52 -7.06 8.06
CA VAL A 25 -1.67 -8.43 8.56
C VAL A 25 -1.25 -9.43 7.49
N PHE A 26 -1.70 -9.26 6.24
CA PHE A 26 -1.28 -10.12 5.12
C PHE A 26 0.21 -10.02 4.85
N ALA A 27 0.78 -8.81 4.92
CA ALA A 27 2.20 -8.59 4.76
C ALA A 27 3.00 -9.32 5.85
N GLY A 28 2.56 -9.25 7.11
CA GLY A 28 3.16 -9.99 8.22
C GLY A 28 3.07 -11.50 8.03
N THR A 29 1.90 -12.02 7.68
CA THR A 29 1.71 -13.45 7.37
C THR A 29 2.58 -13.90 6.20
N GLY A 30 2.72 -13.07 5.16
CA GLY A 30 3.59 -13.33 4.01
C GLY A 30 5.06 -13.45 4.42
N VAL A 31 5.56 -12.58 5.32
CA VAL A 31 6.92 -12.74 5.86
C VAL A 31 7.08 -14.05 6.62
N ILE A 32 6.14 -14.38 7.52
CA ILE A 32 6.21 -15.60 8.34
C ILE A 32 6.18 -16.86 7.47
N MET A 33 5.21 -16.93 6.54
CA MET A 33 5.08 -18.04 5.60
C MET A 33 6.29 -18.14 4.68
N GLY A 34 6.81 -17.00 4.22
CA GLY A 34 7.99 -16.96 3.38
C GLY A 34 9.25 -17.48 4.09
N VAL A 35 9.43 -17.15 5.37
CA VAL A 35 10.49 -17.73 6.21
C VAL A 35 10.32 -19.24 6.33
N GLY A 36 9.10 -19.74 6.53
CA GLY A 36 8.82 -21.17 6.50
C GLY A 36 9.18 -21.82 5.15
N GLY A 37 8.91 -21.13 4.04
CA GLY A 37 9.27 -21.55 2.69
C GLY A 37 10.77 -21.63 2.42
N LEU A 38 11.61 -20.86 3.12
CA LEU A 38 13.07 -20.96 3.00
C LEU A 38 13.61 -22.32 3.48
N PHE A 39 12.89 -22.99 4.38
CA PHE A 39 13.24 -24.29 4.93
C PHE A 39 12.46 -25.44 4.28
N SER A 40 11.62 -25.14 3.29
CA SER A 40 10.86 -26.15 2.53
C SER A 40 11.56 -26.50 1.21
N SER A 41 10.93 -27.35 0.40
CA SER A 41 11.42 -27.73 -0.94
C SER A 41 11.39 -26.59 -1.96
N GLU A 42 10.82 -25.42 -1.62
CA GLU A 42 10.61 -24.30 -2.54
C GLU A 42 11.16 -22.96 -1.99
N PRO A 43 12.49 -22.84 -1.81
CA PRO A 43 13.11 -21.67 -1.19
C PRO A 43 12.90 -20.37 -1.97
N TRP A 44 12.75 -20.46 -3.30
CA TRP A 44 12.47 -19.29 -4.15
C TRP A 44 11.09 -18.69 -3.88
N GLY A 45 10.07 -19.53 -3.68
CA GLY A 45 8.75 -19.07 -3.26
C GLY A 45 8.82 -18.35 -1.92
N GLY A 46 9.56 -18.94 -0.96
CA GLY A 46 9.81 -18.32 0.35
C GLY A 46 10.41 -16.91 0.26
N LEU A 47 11.44 -16.72 -0.57
CA LEU A 47 12.07 -15.41 -0.80
C LEU A 47 11.10 -14.38 -1.39
N VAL A 48 10.26 -14.79 -2.35
CA VAL A 48 9.25 -13.91 -2.96
C VAL A 48 8.23 -13.46 -1.91
N PHE A 49 7.73 -14.38 -1.07
CA PHE A 49 6.78 -14.06 0.00
C PHE A 49 7.39 -13.12 1.05
N ILE A 50 8.67 -13.31 1.40
CA ILE A 50 9.39 -12.37 2.28
C ILE A 50 9.49 -10.98 1.64
N ALA A 51 9.89 -10.91 0.37
CA ALA A 51 10.05 -9.64 -0.33
C ALA A 51 8.72 -8.88 -0.46
N LEU A 52 7.62 -9.59 -0.76
CA LEU A 52 6.27 -9.03 -0.77
C LEU A 52 5.85 -8.57 0.63
N GLY A 53 6.05 -9.40 1.65
CA GLY A 53 5.72 -9.01 3.02
C GLY A 53 6.47 -7.75 3.48
N LEU A 54 7.78 -7.67 3.23
CA LEU A 54 8.57 -6.48 3.55
C LEU A 54 8.17 -5.26 2.72
N GLY A 55 7.87 -5.44 1.43
CA GLY A 55 7.37 -4.38 0.56
C GLY A 55 6.04 -3.79 1.05
N GLY A 56 5.11 -4.65 1.47
CA GLY A 56 3.84 -4.25 2.08
C GLY A 56 4.02 -3.47 3.39
N ILE A 57 4.92 -3.92 4.27
CA ILE A 57 5.25 -3.23 5.53
C ILE A 57 5.85 -1.84 5.26
N LEU A 58 6.82 -1.74 4.35
CA LEU A 58 7.41 -0.46 3.94
C LEU A 58 6.34 0.47 3.34
N GLY A 59 5.46 -0.07 2.50
CA GLY A 59 4.29 0.63 1.96
C GLY A 59 3.41 1.22 3.04
N PHE A 60 3.05 0.42 4.03
CA PHE A 60 2.22 0.84 5.17
C PHE A 60 2.91 1.93 6.00
N ILE A 61 4.21 1.82 6.25
CA ILE A 61 5.00 2.85 6.94
C ILE A 61 4.98 4.15 6.13
N GLY A 62 5.24 4.09 4.82
CA GLY A 62 5.18 5.24 3.93
C GLY A 62 3.82 5.94 3.94
N LEU A 63 2.75 5.14 3.92
CA LEU A 63 1.37 5.63 3.96
C LEU A 63 1.02 6.24 5.31
N THR A 64 1.43 5.61 6.40
CA THR A 64 1.26 6.14 7.76
C THR A 64 1.94 7.50 7.89
N LEU A 65 3.19 7.61 7.44
CA LEU A 65 3.90 8.88 7.46
C LEU A 65 3.19 9.93 6.59
N ALA A 66 2.68 9.56 5.42
CA ALA A 66 1.99 10.50 4.54
C ALA A 66 0.62 10.96 5.07
N CYS A 67 -0.14 10.07 5.71
CA CYS A 67 -1.48 10.39 6.22
C CYS A 67 -1.44 11.12 7.57
N TRP A 68 -0.50 10.75 8.45
CA TRP A 68 -0.45 11.26 9.84
C TRP A 68 0.54 12.42 10.03
N THR A 69 1.56 12.55 9.18
CA THR A 69 2.52 13.66 9.27
C THR A 69 2.22 14.72 8.23
N ARG A 70 2.31 16.00 8.61
CA ARG A 70 2.19 17.15 7.67
C ARG A 70 3.46 17.42 6.87
N TRP A 71 4.42 16.52 6.95
CA TRP A 71 5.75 16.78 6.44
C TRP A 71 5.75 16.60 4.92
N PRO A 72 6.54 17.42 4.20
CA PRO A 72 6.62 17.32 2.76
C PRO A 72 7.07 15.92 2.34
N MET A 73 6.62 15.52 1.15
CA MET A 73 6.99 14.24 0.58
C MET A 73 8.48 14.23 0.24
N THR A 74 9.22 13.25 0.76
CA THR A 74 10.65 13.07 0.49
C THR A 74 10.87 11.87 -0.43
N ARG A 75 12.04 11.80 -1.07
CA ARG A 75 12.40 10.65 -1.94
C ARG A 75 12.23 9.31 -1.20
N THR A 76 12.67 9.23 0.05
CA THR A 76 12.55 8.00 0.86
C THR A 76 11.10 7.57 1.07
N ARG A 77 10.20 8.52 1.35
CA ARG A 77 8.76 8.23 1.54
C ARG A 77 8.11 7.78 0.23
N ALA A 78 8.48 8.40 -0.88
CA ALA A 78 8.00 8.01 -2.21
C ALA A 78 8.46 6.59 -2.58
N ILE A 79 9.71 6.23 -2.26
CA ILE A 79 10.23 4.87 -2.45
C ILE A 79 9.44 3.86 -1.59
N PHE A 80 9.19 4.17 -0.32
CA PHE A 80 8.39 3.30 0.56
C PHE A 80 6.98 3.06 0.02
N LEU A 81 6.30 4.12 -0.42
CA LEU A 81 4.99 3.99 -1.07
C LEU A 81 5.07 3.16 -2.36
N ALA A 82 6.10 3.36 -3.18
CA ALA A 82 6.28 2.60 -4.41
C ALA A 82 6.49 1.11 -4.14
N CYS A 83 7.30 0.76 -3.13
CA CYS A 83 7.47 -0.63 -2.68
C CYS A 83 6.13 -1.24 -2.25
N GLY A 84 5.33 -0.50 -1.49
CA GLY A 84 3.98 -0.90 -1.10
C GLY A 84 3.07 -1.18 -2.28
N VAL A 85 2.99 -0.23 -3.24
CA VAL A 85 2.17 -0.37 -4.44
C VAL A 85 2.60 -1.57 -5.27
N ILE A 86 3.90 -1.73 -5.54
CA ILE A 86 4.42 -2.86 -6.31
C ILE A 86 4.09 -4.18 -5.60
N SER A 87 4.35 -4.25 -4.30
CA SER A 87 4.04 -5.44 -3.51
C SER A 87 2.57 -5.82 -3.58
N LEU A 88 1.67 -4.84 -3.47
CA LEU A 88 0.24 -5.07 -3.44
C LEU A 88 -0.27 -5.47 -4.83
N LEU A 89 0.26 -4.89 -5.90
CA LEU A 89 -0.04 -5.30 -7.29
C LEU A 89 0.43 -6.73 -7.58
N VAL A 90 1.64 -7.10 -7.15
CA VAL A 90 2.15 -8.47 -7.35
C VAL A 90 1.34 -9.46 -6.53
N ALA A 91 1.03 -9.15 -5.26
CA ALA A 91 0.17 -10.01 -4.43
C ALA A 91 -1.22 -10.21 -5.06
N MET A 92 -1.83 -9.15 -5.60
CA MET A 92 -3.10 -9.26 -6.31
C MET A 92 -2.98 -10.08 -7.61
N ALA A 93 -1.88 -9.95 -8.34
CA ALA A 93 -1.63 -10.78 -9.53
C ALA A 93 -1.56 -12.26 -9.17
N PHE A 94 -0.86 -12.64 -8.09
CA PHE A 94 -0.84 -14.03 -7.59
C PHE A 94 -2.24 -14.53 -7.21
N LEU A 95 -2.98 -13.76 -6.40
CA LEU A 95 -4.33 -14.15 -5.95
C LEU A 95 -5.33 -14.28 -7.11
N THR A 96 -5.18 -13.49 -8.18
CA THR A 96 -6.07 -13.55 -9.36
C THR A 96 -5.70 -14.62 -10.38
N ILE A 97 -4.49 -15.19 -10.31
CA ILE A 97 -4.05 -16.32 -11.14
C ILE A 97 -4.46 -17.65 -10.49
N GLU A 98 -4.38 -17.75 -9.16
CA GLU A 98 -4.73 -18.97 -8.42
C GLU A 98 -6.22 -19.04 -8.02
N GLY A 99 -6.92 -17.91 -7.97
CA GLY A 99 -8.32 -17.83 -7.58
C GLY A 99 -9.30 -18.19 -8.70
N ASP A 100 -10.20 -19.14 -8.41
CA ASP A 100 -11.32 -19.51 -9.28
C ASP A 100 -12.22 -18.29 -9.51
N ARG A 101 -12.34 -17.82 -10.77
CA ARG A 101 -13.04 -16.59 -11.17
C ARG A 101 -14.57 -16.70 -11.10
N GLY A 102 -15.09 -17.75 -10.47
CA GLY A 102 -16.45 -18.26 -10.68
C GLY A 102 -17.60 -17.48 -10.04
N SER A 103 -17.38 -16.61 -9.05
CA SER A 103 -18.49 -15.88 -8.41
C SER A 103 -18.01 -14.60 -7.73
N ALA A 104 -17.75 -13.55 -8.51
CA ALA A 104 -17.52 -12.23 -7.94
C ALA A 104 -18.88 -11.62 -7.53
N ASP A 105 -19.33 -11.94 -6.32
CA ASP A 105 -20.45 -11.26 -5.71
C ASP A 105 -20.13 -9.75 -5.55
N PRO A 106 -21.14 -8.86 -5.60
CA PRO A 106 -20.93 -7.42 -5.53
C PRO A 106 -20.20 -6.97 -4.24
N GLU A 107 -20.34 -7.73 -3.16
CA GLU A 107 -19.72 -7.44 -1.87
C GLU A 107 -18.21 -7.69 -1.90
N THR A 108 -17.77 -8.79 -2.52
CA THR A 108 -16.35 -9.10 -2.75
C THR A 108 -15.68 -8.06 -3.64
N ILE A 109 -16.37 -7.60 -4.69
CA ILE A 109 -15.86 -6.51 -5.55
C ILE A 109 -15.70 -5.22 -4.74
N LEU A 110 -16.69 -4.85 -3.93
CA LEU A 110 -16.63 -3.63 -3.11
C LEU A 110 -15.49 -3.70 -2.08
N LYS A 111 -15.28 -4.86 -1.45
CA LYS A 111 -14.16 -5.10 -0.53
C LYS A 111 -12.83 -4.95 -1.25
N VAL A 112 -12.66 -5.55 -2.43
CA VAL A 112 -11.42 -5.40 -3.22
C VAL A 112 -11.18 -3.95 -3.58
N VAL A 113 -12.20 -3.22 -4.06
CA VAL A 113 -12.05 -1.80 -4.40
C VAL A 113 -11.63 -0.98 -3.18
N TYR A 114 -12.28 -1.17 -2.03
CA TYR A 114 -11.98 -0.41 -0.83
C TYR A 114 -10.62 -0.76 -0.22
N PHE A 115 -10.31 -2.04 -0.07
CA PHE A 115 -9.08 -2.48 0.59
C PHE A 115 -7.85 -2.35 -0.31
N VAL A 116 -7.99 -2.40 -1.63
CA VAL A 116 -6.85 -2.47 -2.57
C VAL A 116 -6.74 -1.22 -3.40
N VAL A 117 -7.80 -0.85 -4.10
CA VAL A 117 -7.76 0.23 -5.09
C VAL A 117 -7.59 1.57 -4.38
N CYS A 118 -8.31 1.82 -3.28
CA CYS A 118 -8.21 3.08 -2.56
C CYS A 118 -6.78 3.39 -2.03
N PRO A 119 -6.09 2.51 -1.28
CA PRO A 119 -4.73 2.78 -0.85
C PRO A 119 -3.73 2.87 -2.02
N VAL A 120 -3.89 2.07 -3.08
CA VAL A 120 -3.00 2.12 -4.26
C VAL A 120 -3.15 3.43 -5.00
N VAL A 121 -4.37 3.85 -5.32
CA VAL A 121 -4.65 5.10 -6.03
C VAL A 121 -4.17 6.30 -5.22
N PHE A 122 -4.38 6.29 -3.89
CA PHE A 122 -3.90 7.34 -3.02
C PHE A 122 -2.36 7.41 -2.98
N ALA A 123 -1.68 6.27 -2.84
CA ALA A 123 -0.22 6.21 -2.87
C ALA A 123 0.35 6.69 -4.22
N LEU A 124 -0.23 6.24 -5.34
CA LEU A 124 0.15 6.70 -6.68
C LEU A 124 -0.08 8.20 -6.87
N HIS A 125 -1.20 8.74 -6.36
CA HIS A 125 -1.48 10.17 -6.39
C HIS A 125 -0.39 10.98 -5.66
N LEU A 126 0.06 10.53 -4.49
CA LEU A 126 1.13 11.18 -3.73
C LEU A 126 2.48 11.10 -4.46
N ILE A 127 2.81 9.93 -5.03
CA ILE A 127 4.04 9.75 -5.82
C ILE A 127 4.02 10.68 -7.05
N TRP A 128 2.90 10.72 -7.77
CA TRP A 128 2.73 11.59 -8.95
C TRP A 128 2.90 13.07 -8.59
N LYS A 129 2.27 13.52 -7.50
CA LYS A 129 2.39 14.91 -7.03
C LYS A 129 3.84 15.27 -6.68
N PHE A 130 4.56 14.35 -6.06
CA PHE A 130 5.97 14.50 -5.75
C PHE A 130 6.84 14.60 -7.02
N LEU A 131 6.63 13.72 -8.00
CA LEU A 131 7.39 13.72 -9.26
C LEU A 131 7.14 14.96 -10.11
N THR A 132 5.92 15.49 -10.10
CA THR A 132 5.54 16.69 -10.87
C THR A 132 5.92 18.01 -10.19
N GLY A 133 6.57 17.97 -9.01
CA GLY A 133 7.01 19.16 -8.31
C GLY A 133 5.88 20.06 -7.81
N ARG A 134 4.62 19.57 -7.79
CA ARG A 134 3.45 20.32 -7.32
C ARG A 134 3.48 20.63 -5.81
N ASP A 135 4.44 20.08 -5.08
CA ASP A 135 4.75 20.44 -3.69
C ASP A 135 5.93 21.43 -3.56
N ALA A 136 6.75 21.63 -4.60
CA ALA A 136 7.87 22.58 -4.58
C ALA A 136 7.42 24.05 -4.67
N GLY A 137 6.21 24.29 -5.22
CA GLY A 137 5.63 25.65 -5.33
C GLY A 137 5.10 26.25 -4.03
N ASN A 138 5.00 25.48 -2.94
CA ASN A 138 4.53 25.95 -1.63
C ASN A 138 5.64 26.10 -0.58
N LEU A 139 6.90 25.91 -0.97
CA LEU A 139 8.07 26.16 -0.11
C LEU A 139 8.75 27.50 -0.43
N ALA A 140 8.19 28.27 -1.36
CA ALA A 140 8.67 29.59 -1.77
C ALA A 140 7.65 30.72 -1.49
N SER A 141 6.60 30.46 -0.68
CA SER A 141 5.62 31.46 -0.23
C SER A 141 5.51 31.48 1.28
#